data_AF-A0A6A6RZQ6-F1
#
_entry.id   AF-A0A6A6RZQ6-F1
#
_cell.length_a   1.000
_cell.length_b   1.000
_cell.length_c   1.000
_cell.angle_alpha   90.00
_cell.angle_beta   90.00
_cell.angle_gamma   90.00
#
_symmetry.space_group_name_H-M   'P 1'
#
loop_
_entity.id
_entity.type
_entity.pdbx_description
1 polymer ?
#
loop_
_entity_poly.entity_id
_entity_poly.type
_entity_poly.pdbx_seq_one_letter_code
_entity_poly.pdbx_strand_id
1 'polypeptide(L)'
;MGLDNFKHPSVNTLPTKLKAAVKIGWYEGSAFFAIVGLLNYKWSQTGLVDLADKSMAGILVSLLFGAGQHYFRTGDKTTGSVLGLIGILQAIGAKGASV
;
A
#
# COMPACT_ATOMS: atom_id res chain seq x y z
N MET A 1 14.39 3.35 8.54
CA MET A 1 13.41 4.28 7.90
C MET A 1 12.04 4.27 8.58
N GLY A 2 11.34 3.12 8.76
CA GLY A 2 10.11 3.08 9.58
C GLY A 2 10.31 2.68 11.04
N LEU A 3 11.23 1.72 11.31
CA LEU A 3 11.50 1.23 12.66
C LEU A 3 12.04 2.32 13.60
N ASP A 4 12.78 3.28 13.05
CA ASP A 4 13.37 4.39 13.79
C ASP A 4 12.33 5.43 14.23
N ASN A 5 11.20 5.55 13.51
CA ASN A 5 10.09 6.41 13.93
C ASN A 5 9.45 5.91 15.24
N PHE A 6 9.52 4.61 15.54
CA PHE A 6 9.06 4.06 16.82
C PHE A 6 9.95 4.40 18.01
N LYS A 7 11.16 4.92 17.76
CA LYS A 7 12.07 5.39 18.81
C LYS A 7 11.77 6.84 19.22
N HIS A 8 10.93 7.55 18.47
CA HIS A 8 10.59 8.94 18.78
C HIS A 8 9.87 9.04 20.14
N PRO A 9 10.22 10.03 21.01
CA PRO A 9 9.68 10.13 22.37
C PRO A 9 8.15 10.15 22.44
N SER A 10 7.49 10.75 21.45
CA SER A 10 6.02 10.82 21.36
C SER A 10 5.33 9.46 21.15
N VAL A 11 6.06 8.42 20.72
CA VAL A 11 5.50 7.05 20.61
C VAL A 11 5.50 6.36 21.98
N ASN A 12 6.39 6.79 22.89
CA ASN A 12 6.43 6.28 24.26
C ASN A 12 5.33 6.85 25.15
N THR A 13 4.70 7.95 24.75
CA THR A 13 3.56 8.54 25.46
C THR A 13 2.22 7.88 25.09
N LEU A 14 2.20 7.00 24.08
CA LEU A 14 0.99 6.27 23.68
C LEU A 14 0.67 5.14 24.67
N PRO A 15 -0.61 4.86 24.96
CA PRO A 15 -1.02 3.68 25.71
C PRO A 15 -0.47 2.40 25.08
N THR A 16 -0.09 1.41 25.91
CA THR A 16 0.58 0.16 25.47
C THR A 16 -0.16 -0.55 24.34
N LYS A 17 -1.50 -0.59 24.40
CA LYS A 17 -2.35 -1.19 23.34
C LYS A 17 -2.19 -0.46 22.00
N LEU A 18 -2.18 0.86 22.01
CA LEU A 18 -2.04 1.67 20.80
C LEU A 18 -0.63 1.56 20.22
N LYS A 19 0.40 1.56 21.07
CA LYS A 19 1.79 1.33 20.66
C LYS A 19 1.99 -0.05 20.00
N ALA A 20 1.36 -1.08 20.55
CA ALA A 20 1.38 -2.42 19.95
C ALA A 20 0.68 -2.45 18.59
N ALA A 21 -0.51 -1.84 18.48
CA ALA A 21 -1.27 -1.79 17.24
C ALA A 21 -0.50 -1.09 16.10
N VAL A 22 0.16 0.04 16.36
CA VAL A 22 0.95 0.75 15.33
C VAL A 22 2.16 -0.08 14.89
N LYS A 23 2.84 -0.77 15.82
CA LYS A 23 3.97 -1.65 15.48
C LYS A 23 3.51 -2.84 14.63
N ILE A 24 2.44 -3.52 15.04
CA ILE A 24 1.90 -4.67 14.29
C ILE A 24 1.43 -4.22 12.90
N GLY A 25 0.68 -3.12 12.82
CA GLY A 25 0.24 -2.58 11.54
C GLY A 25 1.39 -2.22 10.60
N TRP A 26 2.54 -1.80 11.13
CA TRP A 26 3.75 -1.60 10.32
C TRP A 26 4.33 -2.90 9.76
N TYR A 27 4.38 -3.97 10.56
CA TYR A 27 4.82 -5.29 10.09
C TYR A 27 3.86 -5.86 9.05
N GLU A 28 2.56 -5.80 9.31
CA GLU A 28 1.51 -6.22 8.38
C GLU A 28 1.60 -5.45 7.06
N GLY A 29 1.73 -4.13 7.12
CA GLY A 29 1.91 -3.29 5.93
C GLY A 29 3.18 -3.63 5.15
N SER A 30 4.29 -3.92 5.84
CA SER A 30 5.55 -4.32 5.20
C SER A 30 5.43 -5.65 4.46
N ALA A 31 4.82 -6.65 5.10
CA ALA A 31 4.56 -7.96 4.48
C ALA A 31 3.58 -7.83 3.31
N PHE A 32 2.54 -7.00 3.45
CA PHE A 32 1.60 -6.68 2.39
C PHE A 32 2.30 -6.11 1.16
N PHE A 33 3.21 -5.13 1.32
CA PHE A 33 3.97 -4.59 0.17
C PHE A 33 4.86 -5.64 -0.50
N ALA A 34 5.43 -6.58 0.26
CA ALA A 34 6.19 -7.70 -0.32
C ALA A 34 5.29 -8.62 -1.16
N ILE A 35 4.10 -8.95 -0.66
CA ILE A 35 3.10 -9.74 -1.41
C ILE A 35 2.70 -9.02 -2.71
N VAL A 36 2.43 -7.71 -2.63
CA VAL A 36 2.08 -6.90 -3.81
C VAL A 36 3.22 -6.87 -4.83
N GLY A 37 4.47 -6.78 -4.38
CA GLY A 37 5.64 -6.86 -5.25
C GLY A 37 5.72 -8.20 -6.00
N LEU A 38 5.50 -9.31 -5.29
CA LEU A 38 5.48 -10.65 -5.89
C LEU A 38 4.32 -10.82 -6.88
N LEU A 39 3.13 -10.31 -6.56
CA LEU A 39 1.97 -10.33 -7.47
C LEU A 39 2.25 -9.56 -8.76
N ASN A 40 2.79 -8.34 -8.65
CA ASN A 40 3.15 -7.56 -9.83
C ASN A 40 4.27 -8.23 -10.65
N TYR A 41 5.23 -8.89 -10.00
CA TYR A 41 6.23 -9.69 -10.70
C TYR A 41 5.61 -10.85 -11.47
N LYS A 42 4.70 -11.63 -10.85
CA LYS A 42 3.93 -12.68 -11.54
C LYS A 42 3.20 -12.10 -12.76
N TRP A 43 2.42 -11.03 -12.58
CA TRP A 43 1.65 -10.42 -13.66
C TRP A 43 2.51 -9.81 -14.76
N SER A 44 3.75 -9.39 -14.47
CA SER A 44 4.69 -8.94 -15.50
C SER A 44 5.11 -10.05 -16.47
N GLN A 45 5.03 -11.31 -16.04
CA GLN A 45 5.39 -12.48 -16.85
C GLN A 45 4.17 -13.13 -17.49
N THR A 46 3.04 -13.17 -16.79
CA THR A 46 1.85 -13.92 -17.22
C THR A 46 0.71 -13.05 -17.75
N GLY A 47 0.70 -11.76 -17.42
CA GLY A 47 -0.51 -10.93 -17.52
C GLY A 47 -1.54 -11.24 -16.42
N LEU A 48 -2.72 -10.61 -16.49
CA LEU A 48 -3.85 -10.85 -15.59
C LEU A 48 -4.79 -11.89 -16.21
N VAL A 49 -4.48 -13.15 -15.97
CA VAL A 49 -5.03 -14.28 -16.74
C VAL A 49 -6.41 -14.73 -16.30
N ASP A 50 -6.80 -14.44 -15.06
CA ASP A 50 -8.08 -14.89 -14.49
C ASP A 50 -8.83 -13.76 -13.75
N LEU A 51 -10.06 -14.07 -13.31
CA LEU A 51 -10.90 -13.13 -12.58
C LEU A 51 -10.31 -12.77 -11.22
N ALA A 52 -9.56 -13.68 -10.57
CA ALA A 52 -8.95 -13.43 -9.28
C ALA A 52 -7.81 -12.40 -9.40
N ASP A 53 -6.96 -12.54 -10.43
CA ASP A 53 -5.92 -11.60 -10.82
C ASP A 53 -6.50 -10.21 -11.09
N LYS A 54 -7.56 -10.12 -11.91
CA LYS A 54 -8.25 -8.85 -12.19
C LYS A 54 -8.86 -8.24 -10.93
N SER A 55 -9.45 -9.06 -10.06
CA SER A 55 -10.05 -8.61 -8.80
C SER A 55 -8.99 -8.08 -7.83
N MET A 56 -7.87 -8.79 -7.68
CA MET A 56 -6.74 -8.36 -6.85
C MET A 56 -6.17 -7.03 -7.36
N ALA A 57 -5.96 -6.90 -8.67
CA ALA A 57 -5.50 -5.64 -9.26
C ALA A 57 -6.48 -4.48 -8.98
N GLY A 58 -7.79 -4.71 -9.12
CA GLY A 58 -8.83 -3.73 -8.79
C GLY A 58 -8.82 -3.31 -7.32
N ILE A 59 -8.64 -4.27 -6.40
CA ILE A 59 -8.52 -3.99 -4.96
C ILE A 59 -7.26 -3.16 -4.68
N LEU A 60 -6.12 -3.49 -5.30
CA LEU A 60 -4.86 -2.75 -5.12
C LEU A 60 -4.97 -1.31 -5.62
N VAL A 61 -5.56 -1.10 -6.79
CA VAL A 61 -5.84 0.26 -7.32
C VAL A 61 -6.71 1.04 -6.34
N SER A 62 -7.81 0.44 -5.87
CA SER A 62 -8.73 1.08 -4.92
C SER A 62 -8.04 1.43 -3.60
N LEU A 63 -7.18 0.54 -3.10
CA LEU A 63 -6.38 0.75 -1.90
C LEU A 63 -5.42 1.94 -2.06
N LEU A 64 -4.68 2.01 -3.17
CA LEU A 64 -3.72 3.08 -3.42
C LEU A 64 -4.40 4.45 -3.49
N PHE A 65 -5.52 4.55 -4.20
CA PHE A 65 -6.30 5.80 -4.24
C PHE A 65 -6.95 6.13 -2.90
N GLY A 66 -7.52 5.14 -2.21
CA GLY A 66 -8.14 5.33 -0.90
C GLY A 66 -7.13 5.83 0.15
N ALA A 67 -5.97 5.16 0.24
CA ALA A 67 -4.88 5.55 1.11
C ALA A 67 -4.30 6.92 0.71
N GLY A 68 -4.05 7.14 -0.57
CA GLY A 68 -3.55 8.42 -1.08
C GLY A 68 -4.47 9.59 -0.73
N GLN A 69 -5.78 9.41 -0.92
CA GLN A 69 -6.79 10.40 -0.54
C GLN A 69 -6.80 10.65 0.97
N HIS A 70 -6.64 9.59 1.78
CA HIS A 70 -6.57 9.74 3.23
C HIS A 70 -5.34 10.57 3.65
N TYR A 71 -4.14 10.24 3.15
CA TYR A 71 -2.92 11.00 3.41
C TYR A 71 -3.01 12.46 2.96
N PHE A 72 -3.62 12.71 1.81
CA PHE A 72 -3.88 14.07 1.34
C PHE A 72 -4.75 14.88 2.31
N ARG A 73 -5.79 14.25 2.89
CA ARG A 73 -6.71 14.90 3.83
C ARG A 73 -6.10 15.10 5.22
N THR A 74 -5.20 14.22 5.64
CA THR A 74 -4.52 14.30 6.95
C THR A 74 -3.27 15.17 6.94
N GLY A 75 -2.92 15.76 5.79
CA GLY A 75 -1.86 16.76 5.67
C GLY A 75 -0.55 16.25 5.06
N ASP A 76 -0.40 14.93 4.89
CA ASP A 76 0.74 14.33 4.20
C ASP A 76 0.49 14.28 2.68
N LYS A 77 0.56 15.46 2.07
CA LYS A 77 0.32 15.64 0.63
C LYS A 77 1.36 14.93 -0.24
N THR A 78 2.59 14.78 0.25
CA THR A 78 3.68 14.14 -0.49
C THR A 78 3.39 12.64 -0.63
N THR A 79 3.14 11.95 0.47
CA THR A 79 2.77 10.53 0.44
C THR A 79 1.47 10.33 -0.33
N GLY A 80 0.48 11.21 -0.13
CA GLY A 80 -0.76 11.19 -0.90
C GLY A 80 -0.54 11.27 -2.41
N SER A 81 0.31 12.19 -2.86
CA SER A 81 0.64 12.39 -4.29
C SER A 81 1.34 11.17 -4.88
N VAL A 82 2.31 10.61 -4.15
CA VAL A 82 3.04 9.40 -4.56
C VAL A 82 2.10 8.22 -4.71
N LEU A 83 1.21 7.99 -3.73
CA LEU A 83 0.24 6.90 -3.81
C LEU A 83 -0.77 7.09 -4.96
N GLY A 84 -1.17 8.34 -5.24
CA GLY A 84 -1.99 8.66 -6.41
C GLY A 84 -1.29 8.33 -7.73
N LEU A 85 -0.03 8.74 -7.89
CA LEU A 85 0.79 8.41 -9.07
C LEU A 85 0.97 6.90 -9.23
N ILE A 86 1.31 6.18 -8.16
CA ILE A 86 1.45 4.72 -8.18
C ILE A 86 0.09 4.06 -8.49
N GLY A 87 -1.01 4.58 -7.94
CA GLY A 87 -2.36 4.11 -8.25
C GLY A 87 -2.72 4.23 -9.73
N ILE A 88 -2.34 5.34 -10.38
CA ILE A 88 -2.49 5.52 -11.82
C ILE A 88 -1.65 4.49 -12.59
N LEU A 89 -0.38 4.31 -12.22
CA LEU A 89 0.49 3.32 -12.85
C LEU A 89 -0.06 1.89 -12.70
N GLN A 90 -0.54 1.54 -11.51
CA GLN A 90 -1.17 0.25 -11.24
C GLN A 90 -2.44 0.05 -12.08
N ALA A 91 -3.27 1.10 -12.23
CA ALA A 91 -4.48 1.03 -13.05
C ALA A 91 -4.17 0.87 -14.54
N ILE A 92 -3.16 1.57 -15.04
CA ILE A 92 -2.69 1.44 -16.43
C ILE A 92 -2.11 0.04 -16.65
N GLY A 93 -1.25 -0.43 -15.74
CA GLY A 93 -0.69 -1.78 -15.79
C GLY A 93 -1.78 -2.85 -15.76
N ALA A 94 -2.78 -2.68 -14.90
CA ALA A 94 -3.92 -3.59 -14.82
C ALA A 94 -4.72 -3.63 -16.12
N LYS A 95 -4.96 -2.48 -16.75
CA LYS A 95 -5.68 -2.38 -18.03
C LYS A 95 -4.88 -2.94 -19.21
N GLY A 96 -3.55 -2.76 -19.20
CA GLY A 96 -2.66 -3.28 -20.24
C GLY A 96 -2.43 -4.78 -20.15
N ALA A 97 -2.47 -5.35 -18.95
CA ALA A 97 -2.28 -6.79 -18.72
C ALA A 97 -3.59 -7.60 -18.77
N SER A 98 -4.75 -6.94 -18.91
CA SER A 98 -6.03 -7.59 -19.24
C SER A 98 -6.16 -7.78 -20.75
N VAL A 99 -5.51 -8.81 -21.28
CA VAL A 99 -5.69 -9.32 -22.65
C VAL A 99 -6.62 -10.54 -22.62
#